data_AF-A0A2V9T8D8-F1
#
_entry.id   AF-A0A2V9T8D8-F1
#
_cell.length_a   1.000
_cell.length_b   1.000
_cell.length_c   1.000
_cell.angle_alpha   90.00
_cell.angle_beta   90.00
_cell.angle_gamma   90.00
#
_symmetry.space_group_name_H-M   'P 1'
#
loop_
_entity.id
_entity.type
_entity.pdbx_description
1 polymer ?
#
loop_
_entity_poly.entity_id
_entity_poly.type
_entity_poly.pdbx_seq_one_letter_code
_entity_poly.pdbx_strand_id
1 'polypeptide(L)'
;MVECRRARRFQGSDRAVRKNSTKGAISVAAPIHHEVDFKASPKRVYEALTDAKQFSAFSGLPAEIHGEARGSFKCFDGQITGRMTELVPSQKIVQAWHVAMWPDDVNSMVRFELKA
;
A
#
# COMPACT_ATOMS: atom_id res chain seq x y z
N MET A 1 72.93 -10.23 -14.79
CA MET A 1 72.90 -9.03 -15.66
C MET A 1 71.90 -9.37 -16.75
N VAL A 2 70.65 -8.93 -16.78
CA VAL A 2 70.12 -7.55 -16.73
C VAL A 2 68.69 -7.57 -16.17
N GLU A 3 68.39 -6.59 -15.30
CA GLU A 3 67.08 -6.21 -14.77
C GLU A 3 66.16 -5.68 -15.89
N CYS A 4 64.85 -5.96 -15.87
CA CYS A 4 63.89 -4.95 -16.33
C CYS A 4 62.49 -5.14 -15.74
N ARG A 5 62.16 -4.24 -14.81
CA ARG A 5 60.82 -3.98 -14.29
C ARG A 5 59.86 -3.61 -15.42
N ARG A 6 58.60 -4.06 -15.34
CA ARG A 6 57.42 -3.18 -15.56
C ARG A 6 56.11 -3.89 -15.24
N ALA A 7 55.40 -3.32 -14.27
CA ALA A 7 53.98 -3.53 -14.01
C ALA A 7 53.13 -3.29 -15.26
N ARG A 8 52.12 -4.13 -15.51
CA ARG A 8 50.97 -3.78 -16.35
C ARG A 8 49.66 -4.33 -15.78
N ARG A 9 48.99 -3.41 -15.10
CA ARG A 9 47.54 -3.18 -14.96
C ARG A 9 46.60 -4.26 -15.47
N PHE A 10 45.83 -4.78 -14.52
CA PHE A 10 44.51 -5.38 -14.69
C PHE A 10 43.57 -4.40 -15.40
N GLN A 11 43.14 -4.71 -16.63
CA GLN A 11 42.07 -3.98 -17.31
C GLN A 11 40.73 -4.65 -16.96
N GLY A 12 40.16 -4.24 -15.83
CA GLY A 12 38.77 -4.50 -15.51
C GLY A 12 37.87 -3.69 -16.44
N SER A 13 36.96 -4.38 -17.10
CA SER A 13 35.93 -3.80 -17.97
C SER A 13 34.92 -3.04 -17.11
N ASP A 14 35.10 -1.72 -16.99
CA ASP A 14 34.10 -0.84 -16.38
C ASP A 14 33.02 -0.50 -17.42
N ARG A 15 32.08 -1.41 -17.62
CA ARG A 15 30.79 -1.07 -18.23
C ARG A 15 30.00 -0.25 -17.21
N ALA A 16 30.13 1.07 -17.29
CA ALA A 16 29.23 1.99 -16.62
C ALA A 16 27.79 1.75 -17.11
N VAL A 17 27.00 1.03 -16.32
CA VAL A 17 25.55 0.93 -16.48
C VAL A 17 24.98 2.31 -16.19
N ARG A 18 24.71 3.08 -17.25
CA ARG A 18 23.91 4.30 -17.16
C ARG A 18 22.49 3.89 -16.79
N LYS A 19 22.12 3.98 -15.51
CA LYS A 19 20.73 3.90 -15.07
C LYS A 19 20.02 5.15 -15.61
N ASN A 20 19.35 5.01 -16.75
CA ASN A 20 18.45 6.02 -17.26
C ASN A 20 17.18 5.98 -16.40
N SER A 21 17.09 6.86 -15.41
CA SER A 21 15.85 7.09 -14.66
C SER A 21 14.85 7.78 -15.59
N THR A 22 14.13 7.00 -16.38
CA THR A 22 12.87 7.44 -16.97
C THR A 22 11.93 7.79 -15.82
N LYS A 23 11.76 9.09 -15.56
CA LYS A 23 10.61 9.61 -14.80
C LYS A 23 9.37 9.20 -15.58
N GLY A 24 8.82 8.04 -15.25
CA GLY A 24 7.59 7.53 -15.82
C GLY A 24 6.47 8.50 -15.50
N ALA A 25 5.71 8.90 -16.52
CA ALA A 25 4.47 9.62 -16.33
C ALA A 25 3.60 8.84 -15.34
N ILE A 26 3.13 9.50 -14.29
CA ILE A 26 2.15 8.94 -13.36
C ILE A 26 0.88 8.71 -14.18
N SER A 27 0.66 7.46 -14.60
CA SER A 27 -0.58 7.05 -15.25
C SER A 27 -1.67 7.07 -14.18
N VAL A 28 -2.46 8.14 -14.14
CA VAL A 28 -3.56 8.28 -13.20
C VAL A 28 -4.65 7.29 -13.61
N ALA A 29 -4.86 6.23 -12.82
CA ALA A 29 -5.95 5.29 -13.04
C ALA A 29 -7.31 5.96 -12.79
N ALA A 30 -8.34 5.57 -13.54
CA ALA A 30 -9.69 6.05 -13.29
C ALA A 30 -10.19 5.55 -11.91
N PRO A 31 -10.94 6.38 -11.16
CA PRO A 31 -11.48 5.98 -9.86
C PRO A 31 -12.52 4.87 -10.03
N ILE A 32 -12.55 3.95 -9.09
CA ILE A 32 -13.60 2.93 -8.98
C ILE A 32 -14.70 3.48 -8.07
N HIS A 33 -15.93 3.54 -8.58
CA HIS A 33 -17.11 3.89 -7.80
C HIS A 33 -18.01 2.66 -7.67
N HIS A 34 -18.38 2.32 -6.44
CA HIS A 34 -19.21 1.16 -6.15
C HIS A 34 -20.18 1.45 -5.01
N GLU A 35 -21.45 1.09 -5.20
CA GLU A 35 -22.54 1.27 -4.24
C GLU A 35 -23.23 -0.07 -4.01
N VAL A 36 -23.50 -0.38 -2.75
CA VAL A 36 -24.12 -1.66 -2.32
C VAL A 36 -25.04 -1.39 -1.15
N ASP A 37 -26.24 -1.96 -1.19
CA ASP A 37 -27.18 -1.95 -0.09
C ASP A 37 -26.98 -3.16 0.82
N PHE A 38 -26.78 -2.90 2.11
CA PHE A 38 -26.66 -3.93 3.14
C PHE A 38 -27.88 -3.94 4.05
N LYS A 39 -28.36 -5.13 4.42
CA LYS A 39 -29.36 -5.30 5.50
C LYS A 39 -28.70 -5.16 6.89
N ALA A 40 -28.01 -4.05 7.12
CA ALA A 40 -27.26 -3.75 8.33
C ALA A 40 -27.22 -2.24 8.59
N SER A 41 -27.02 -1.83 9.83
CA SER A 41 -26.84 -0.41 10.15
C SER A 41 -25.46 0.09 9.68
N PRO A 42 -25.31 1.39 9.35
CA PRO A 42 -24.01 1.99 9.05
C PRO A 42 -22.96 1.73 10.13
N LYS A 43 -23.39 1.72 11.40
CA LYS A 43 -22.53 1.39 12.54
C LYS A 43 -21.94 -0.03 12.43
N ARG A 44 -22.75 -1.02 12.06
CA ARG A 44 -22.30 -2.42 11.93
C ARG A 44 -21.26 -2.58 10.82
N VAL A 45 -21.47 -1.89 9.70
CA VAL A 45 -20.52 -1.88 8.56
C VAL A 45 -19.24 -1.15 8.93
N TYR A 46 -19.35 -0.01 9.61
CA TYR A 46 -18.21 0.76 10.10
C TYR A 46 -17.33 -0.11 11.00
N GLU A 47 -17.92 -0.72 12.02
CA GLU A 47 -17.20 -1.59 12.95
C GLU A 47 -16.55 -2.78 12.25
N ALA A 48 -17.21 -3.40 11.26
CA ALA A 48 -16.62 -4.49 10.49
C ALA A 48 -15.34 -4.05 9.76
N LEU A 49 -15.30 -2.82 9.23
CA LEU A 49 -14.16 -2.29 8.48
C LEU A 49 -13.03 -1.72 9.36
N THR A 50 -13.33 -1.31 10.59
CA THR A 50 -12.36 -0.68 11.49
C THR A 50 -11.88 -1.58 12.64
N ASP A 51 -12.58 -2.67 12.95
CA ASP A 51 -12.19 -3.62 13.98
C ASP A 51 -11.44 -4.82 13.37
N ALA A 52 -10.22 -5.08 13.85
CA ALA A 52 -9.35 -6.13 13.34
C ALA A 52 -9.96 -7.54 13.44
N LYS A 53 -10.68 -7.84 14.54
CA LYS A 53 -11.27 -9.15 14.77
C LYS A 53 -12.42 -9.39 13.81
N GLN A 54 -13.28 -8.39 13.66
CA GLN A 54 -14.41 -8.45 12.73
C GLN A 54 -13.94 -8.50 11.28
N PHE A 55 -12.93 -7.71 10.92
CA PHE A 55 -12.34 -7.74 9.59
C PHE A 55 -11.78 -9.12 9.26
N SER A 56 -11.01 -9.69 10.19
CA SER A 56 -10.44 -11.03 10.02
C SER A 56 -11.53 -12.09 9.87
N ALA A 57 -12.62 -11.97 10.63
CA ALA A 57 -13.73 -12.92 10.59
C ALA A 57 -14.46 -12.94 9.24
N PHE A 58 -14.69 -11.78 8.61
CA PHE A 58 -15.40 -11.76 7.31
C PHE A 58 -14.47 -11.96 6.11
N SER A 59 -13.21 -11.52 6.20
CA SER A 59 -12.24 -11.69 5.09
C SER A 59 -11.63 -13.08 5.05
N GLY A 60 -11.67 -13.83 6.17
CA GLY A 60 -11.06 -15.15 6.29
C GLY A 60 -9.53 -15.12 6.43
N LEU A 61 -8.92 -13.93 6.50
CA LEU A 61 -7.48 -13.74 6.62
C LEU A 61 -7.15 -12.83 7.81
N PRO A 62 -5.96 -12.96 8.44
CA PRO A 62 -5.55 -12.10 9.53
C PRO A 62 -5.51 -10.62 9.14
N ALA A 63 -5.94 -9.76 10.07
CA ALA A 63 -5.81 -8.32 9.98
C ALA A 63 -5.33 -7.71 11.31
N GLU A 64 -4.52 -6.65 11.18
CA GLU A 64 -4.08 -5.76 12.25
C GLU A 64 -4.65 -4.38 11.94
N ILE A 65 -5.55 -3.84 12.75
CA ILE A 65 -6.18 -2.54 12.51
C ILE A 65 -6.11 -1.70 13.77
N HIS A 66 -5.49 -0.53 13.67
CA HIS A 66 -5.52 0.49 14.72
C HIS A 66 -6.64 1.48 14.40
N GLY A 67 -7.79 1.33 15.06
CA GLY A 67 -9.03 2.08 14.82
C GLY A 67 -9.02 3.55 15.27
N GLU A 68 -7.89 4.24 15.08
CA GLU A 68 -7.70 5.64 15.44
C GLU A 68 -7.43 6.47 14.18
N ALA A 69 -7.75 7.77 14.23
CA ALA A 69 -7.39 8.67 13.14
C ALA A 69 -5.86 8.67 12.99
N ARG A 70 -5.35 8.44 11.77
CA ARG A 70 -3.92 8.22 11.48
C ARG A 70 -3.35 6.87 11.94
N GLY A 71 -4.17 5.97 12.46
CA GLY A 71 -3.77 4.60 12.76
C GLY A 71 -3.34 3.84 11.51
N SER A 72 -2.34 2.97 11.65
CA SER A 72 -1.95 2.05 10.59
C SER A 72 -2.87 0.82 10.55
N PHE A 73 -2.90 0.15 9.42
CA PHE A 73 -3.53 -1.15 9.32
C PHE A 73 -2.76 -2.07 8.36
N LYS A 74 -2.93 -3.37 8.56
CA LYS A 74 -2.53 -4.43 7.66
C LYS A 74 -3.71 -5.40 7.54
N CYS A 75 -4.11 -5.73 6.32
CA CYS A 75 -5.20 -6.64 6.06
C CYS A 75 -4.80 -7.66 5.01
N PHE A 76 -5.54 -8.77 4.96
CA PHE A 76 -5.29 -9.89 4.06
C PHE A 76 -3.87 -10.46 4.24
N ASP A 77 -3.49 -10.79 5.48
CA ASP A 77 -2.17 -11.37 5.80
C ASP A 77 -0.99 -10.49 5.35
N GLY A 78 -1.17 -9.16 5.44
CA GLY A 78 -0.14 -8.19 5.07
C GLY A 78 -0.02 -7.91 3.57
N GLN A 79 -0.88 -8.49 2.73
CA GLN A 79 -0.94 -8.13 1.30
C GLN A 79 -1.33 -6.68 1.08
N ILE A 80 -2.12 -6.12 1.99
CA ILE A 80 -2.53 -4.72 1.97
C ILE A 80 -2.11 -4.09 3.27
N THR A 81 -1.37 -2.99 3.15
CA THR A 81 -0.94 -2.18 4.29
C THR A 81 -1.35 -0.75 4.05
N GLY A 82 -1.52 0.02 5.11
CA GLY A 82 -2.02 1.36 4.93
C GLY A 82 -2.20 2.17 6.19
N ARG A 83 -2.85 3.31 6.03
CA ARG A 83 -3.21 4.21 7.13
C ARG A 83 -4.62 4.76 7.00
N MET A 84 -5.28 4.91 8.13
CA MET A 84 -6.52 5.64 8.27
C MET A 84 -6.22 7.14 8.12
N THR A 85 -6.78 7.79 7.11
CA THR A 85 -6.58 9.24 6.91
C THR A 85 -7.67 10.04 7.64
N GLU A 86 -8.92 9.58 7.56
CA GLU A 86 -10.05 10.22 8.21
C GLU A 86 -11.05 9.15 8.67
N LEU A 87 -11.58 9.30 9.88
CA LEU A 87 -12.57 8.41 10.47
C LEU A 87 -13.69 9.25 11.09
N VAL A 88 -14.91 9.12 10.54
CA VAL A 88 -16.13 9.68 11.11
C VAL A 88 -17.04 8.51 11.48
N PRO A 89 -17.25 8.25 12.79
CA PRO A 89 -18.00 7.09 13.25
C PRO A 89 -19.33 6.90 12.53
N SER A 90 -19.56 5.71 11.99
CA SER A 90 -20.79 5.31 11.28
C SER A 90 -21.17 6.14 10.04
N GLN A 91 -20.27 6.98 9.52
CA GLN A 91 -20.57 7.84 8.37
C GLN A 91 -19.51 7.78 7.28
N LYS A 92 -18.22 7.84 7.63
CA LYS A 92 -17.15 7.95 6.64
C LYS A 92 -15.85 7.31 7.10
N ILE A 93 -15.19 6.62 6.19
CA ILE A 93 -13.86 6.03 6.37
C ILE A 93 -13.02 6.40 5.16
N VAL A 94 -11.84 6.99 5.37
CA VAL A 94 -10.88 7.29 4.30
C VAL A 94 -9.55 6.63 4.63
N GLN A 95 -9.04 5.83 3.71
CA GLN A 95 -7.86 4.99 3.90
C GLN A 95 -6.90 5.12 2.72
N ALA A 96 -5.61 5.18 3.00
CA ALA A 96 -4.58 5.00 1.99
C ALA A 96 -4.13 3.53 1.99
N TRP A 97 -4.20 2.88 0.84
CA TRP A 97 -3.91 1.45 0.64
C TRP A 97 -2.64 1.29 -0.20
N HIS A 98 -1.67 0.54 0.32
CA HIS A 98 -0.51 0.05 -0.40
C HIS A 98 -0.65 -1.47 -0.56
N VAL A 99 -0.62 -1.94 -1.79
CA VAL A 99 -0.64 -3.37 -2.10
C VAL A 99 0.80 -3.85 -2.23
N ALA A 100 1.16 -4.94 -1.55
CA ALA A 100 2.55 -5.42 -1.46
C ALA A 100 3.22 -5.72 -2.81
N MET A 101 2.45 -5.96 -3.88
CA MET A 101 2.98 -6.18 -5.23
C MET A 101 3.19 -4.90 -6.05
N TRP A 102 2.78 -3.74 -5.53
CA TRP A 102 2.93 -2.46 -6.21
C TRP A 102 4.28 -1.80 -5.88
N PRO A 103 4.78 -0.87 -6.71
CA PRO A 103 5.95 -0.06 -6.37
C PRO A 103 5.72 0.73 -5.07
N ASP A 104 6.78 0.91 -4.28
CA ASP A 104 6.73 1.54 -2.94
C ASP A 104 6.13 2.96 -2.93
N ASP A 105 6.24 3.69 -4.04
CA ASP A 105 5.72 5.04 -4.21
C ASP A 105 4.25 5.08 -4.65
N VAL A 106 3.62 3.92 -4.87
CA VAL A 106 2.23 3.81 -5.34
C VAL A 106 1.31 3.43 -4.19
N ASN A 107 0.32 4.30 -3.97
CA ASN A 107 -0.77 4.09 -3.02
C ASN A 107 -2.10 4.40 -3.70
N SER A 108 -3.14 3.66 -3.33
CA SER A 108 -4.53 3.98 -3.67
C SER A 108 -5.19 4.73 -2.51
N MET A 109 -6.19 5.55 -2.82
CA MET A 109 -7.04 6.20 -1.83
C MET A 109 -8.44 5.58 -1.90
N VAL A 110 -8.89 5.04 -0.78
CA VAL A 110 -10.19 4.39 -0.65
C VAL A 110 -11.07 5.22 0.27
N ARG A 111 -12.30 5.51 -0.17
CA ARG A 111 -13.29 6.28 0.57
C ARG A 111 -14.58 5.47 0.66
N PHE A 112 -15.02 5.22 1.88
CA PHE A 112 -16.31 4.63 2.17
C PHE A 112 -17.23 5.71 2.73
N GLU A 113 -18.42 5.83 2.15
CA GLU A 113 -19.51 6.66 2.66
C GLU A 113 -20.65 5.75 3.07
N LEU A 114 -21.08 5.86 4.32
CA LEU A 114 -22.12 5.01 4.89
C LEU A 114 -23.36 5.87 5.09
N LYS A 115 -24.48 5.44 4.48
CA LYS A 115 -25.78 6.11 4.56
C LYS A 115 -26.82 5.13 5.10
N ALA A 116 -27.74 5.64 5.91
CA ALA A 116 -28.87 4.91 6.47
C ALA A 116 -30.13 5.15 5.63
#